data_AF-A0A7C4FV84-F1
#
_entry.id   AF-A0A7C4FV84-F1
#
_cell.length_a   1.000
_cell.length_b   1.000
_cell.length_c   1.000
_cell.angle_alpha   90.00
_cell.angle_beta   90.00
_cell.angle_gamma   90.00
#
_symmetry.space_group_name_H-M   'P 1'
#
loop_
_entity.id
_entity.type
_entity.pdbx_description
1 polymer ?
#
loop_
_entity_poly.entity_id
_entity_poly.type
_entity_poly.pdbx_seq_one_letter_code
_entity_poly.pdbx_strand_id
1 'polypeptide(L)'
;MVDIIIEGINRLGQGGFLMIALLFCSLFVHAIIFERIYNLRKEKLIPSRFISRIYKVLEKDNPQMALSMCESKPGPLTNILKIGIENRNLSEEEIKALIDLAAKPENGN
;
A
#
# COMPACT_ATOMS: atom_id res chain seq x y z
N MET A 1 23.16 33.12 -8.99
CA MET A 1 22.56 31.88 -8.41
C MET A 1 23.58 30.75 -8.42
N VAL A 2 24.26 30.52 -9.55
CA VAL A 2 25.33 29.53 -9.67
C VAL A 2 26.54 29.87 -8.79
N ASP A 3 26.87 31.15 -8.60
CA ASP A 3 28.00 31.58 -7.76
C ASP A 3 27.82 31.22 -6.28
N ILE A 4 26.58 31.24 -5.79
CA ILE A 4 26.22 30.83 -4.42
C ILE A 4 26.43 29.32 -4.26
N ILE A 5 26.13 28.55 -5.31
CA ILE A 5 26.33 27.09 -5.33
C ILE A 5 27.84 26.78 -5.35
N ILE A 6 28.63 27.52 -6.13
CA ILE A 6 30.08 27.32 -6.24
C ILE A 6 30.80 27.70 -4.94
N GLU A 7 30.47 28.85 -4.34
CA GLU A 7 31.05 29.28 -3.05
C GLU A 7 30.64 28.32 -1.92
N GLY A 8 29.40 27.83 -1.95
CA GLY A 8 28.91 26.79 -1.05
C GLY A 8 29.74 25.51 -1.15
N ILE A 9 29.97 24.98 -2.37
CA ILE A 9 30.79 23.78 -2.60
C ILE A 9 32.22 23.96 -2.09
N ASN A 10 32.80 25.16 -2.26
CA ASN A 10 34.16 25.46 -1.81
C ASN A 10 34.28 25.41 -0.26
N ARG A 11 33.20 25.75 0.46
CA ARG A 11 33.11 25.60 1.93
C ARG A 11 32.99 24.13 2.36
N LEU A 12 32.37 23.27 1.55
CA LEU A 12 32.26 21.83 1.83
C LEU A 12 33.62 21.12 1.75
N GLY A 13 34.55 21.62 0.93
CA GLY A 13 35.92 21.12 0.84
C GLY A 13 36.69 21.14 2.17
N GLN A 14 36.27 21.98 3.13
CA GLN A 14 36.85 22.07 4.48
C GLN A 14 36.11 21.17 5.51
N GLY A 15 34.95 20.62 5.17
CA GLY A 15 34.10 19.83 6.07
C GLY A 15 34.45 18.33 6.17
N GLY A 16 35.48 17.87 5.45
CA GLY A 16 36.02 16.52 5.55
C GLY A 16 35.06 15.39 5.12
N PHE A 17 35.41 14.15 5.46
CA PHE A 17 34.67 12.93 5.07
C PHE A 17 33.19 12.93 5.51
N LEU A 18 32.87 13.61 6.61
CA LEU A 18 31.53 13.70 7.19
C LEU A 18 30.53 14.39 6.23
N MET A 19 31.00 15.38 5.47
CA MET A 19 30.18 16.08 4.45
C MET A 19 29.70 15.13 3.34
N ILE A 20 30.59 14.27 2.87
CA ILE A 20 30.27 13.28 1.82
C ILE A 20 29.26 12.25 2.35
N ALA A 21 29.45 11.77 3.58
CA ALA A 21 28.51 10.83 4.21
C ALA A 21 27.10 11.40 4.36
N LEU A 22 26.97 12.68 4.74
CA LEU A 22 25.68 13.36 4.85
C LEU A 22 24.99 13.54 3.49
N LEU A 23 25.74 13.92 2.45
CA LEU A 23 25.19 14.04 1.10
C LEU A 23 24.69 12.69 0.57
N PHE A 24 25.47 11.63 0.77
CA PHE A 24 25.07 10.27 0.40
C PHE A 24 23.83 9.81 1.18
N CYS A 25 23.80 10.04 2.49
CA CYS A 25 22.67 9.70 3.35
C CYS A 25 21.38 10.40 2.89
N SER A 26 21.44 11.69 2.54
CA SER A 26 20.29 12.44 2.04
C SER A 26 19.72 11.85 0.75
N LEU A 27 20.59 11.54 -0.22
CA LEU A 27 20.20 10.89 -1.48
C LEU A 27 19.60 9.50 -1.25
N PHE A 28 20.20 8.70 -0.36
CA PHE A 28 19.75 7.35 -0.04
C PHE A 28 18.37 7.36 0.64
N VAL A 29 18.18 8.25 1.62
CA VAL A 29 16.89 8.44 2.28
C VAL A 29 15.81 8.90 1.29
N HIS A 30 16.13 9.85 0.40
CA HIS A 30 15.19 10.28 -0.63
C HIS A 30 14.82 9.13 -1.58
N ALA A 31 15.78 8.33 -2.03
CA ALA A 31 15.52 7.16 -2.88
C ALA A 31 14.56 6.18 -2.21
N ILE A 32 14.80 5.85 -0.93
CA ILE A 32 13.91 4.97 -0.14
C ILE A 32 12.52 5.59 0.01
N ILE A 33 12.43 6.90 0.27
CA ILE A 33 11.15 7.60 0.40
C ILE A 33 10.37 7.53 -0.94
N PHE A 34 11.02 7.79 -2.07
CA PHE A 34 10.39 7.71 -3.38
C PHE A 34 9.94 6.29 -3.72
N GLU A 35 10.79 5.30 -3.48
CA GLU A 35 10.45 3.88 -3.65
C GLU A 35 9.22 3.53 -2.80
N ARG A 36 9.21 3.94 -1.52
CA ARG A 36 8.12 3.64 -0.60
C ARG A 36 6.83 4.36 -0.99
N ILE A 37 6.89 5.61 -1.47
CA ILE A 37 5.71 6.35 -1.96
C ILE A 37 5.14 5.71 -3.23
N TYR A 38 6.00 5.25 -4.14
CA TYR A 38 5.56 4.60 -5.38
C TYR A 38 4.97 3.21 -5.10
N ASN A 39 5.61 2.42 -4.24
CA ASN A 39 5.16 1.08 -3.85
C ASN A 39 3.88 1.11 -3.01
N LEU A 40 3.70 2.10 -2.12
CA LEU A 40 2.45 2.23 -1.36
C LEU A 40 1.23 2.50 -2.25
N ARG A 41 1.40 3.19 -3.39
CA ARG A 41 0.27 3.68 -4.19
C ARG A 41 -0.29 2.69 -5.21
N LYS A 42 0.49 1.72 -5.70
CA LYS A 42 0.08 0.97 -6.90
C LYS A 42 -0.28 -0.49 -6.72
N GLU A 43 0.17 -1.17 -5.66
CA GLU A 43 0.03 -2.64 -5.63
C GLU A 43 -0.93 -3.21 -4.58
N LYS A 44 -1.21 -2.51 -3.48
CA LYS A 44 -1.93 -3.16 -2.35
C LYS A 44 -3.29 -2.61 -1.95
N LEU A 45 -3.68 -1.40 -2.35
CA LEU A 45 -4.80 -0.75 -1.68
C LEU A 45 -6.11 -0.78 -2.48
N ILE A 46 -6.18 -0.33 -3.73
CA ILE A 46 -7.48 -0.19 -4.41
C ILE A 46 -7.33 -0.30 -5.93
N PRO A 47 -7.43 -1.49 -6.54
CA PRO A 47 -7.78 -1.56 -7.95
C PRO A 47 -9.25 -1.12 -8.04
N SER A 48 -9.50 0.17 -8.19
CA SER A 48 -10.85 0.76 -8.24
C SER A 48 -11.77 0.04 -9.25
N ARG A 49 -11.20 -0.45 -10.36
CA ARG A 49 -11.90 -1.27 -11.36
C ARG A 49 -12.36 -2.63 -10.85
N PHE A 50 -11.68 -3.21 -9.86
CA PHE A 50 -12.04 -4.50 -9.26
C PHE A 50 -13.26 -4.36 -8.35
N ILE A 51 -13.30 -3.30 -7.51
CA ILE A 51 -14.45 -2.99 -6.65
C ILE A 51 -15.72 -2.80 -7.50
N SER A 52 -15.65 -1.96 -8.53
CA SER A 52 -16.82 -1.71 -9.39
C SER A 52 -17.30 -2.97 -10.12
N ARG A 53 -16.41 -3.94 -10.38
CA ARG A 53 -16.79 -5.20 -11.03
C ARG A 53 -17.46 -6.15 -10.04
N ILE A 54 -16.96 -6.23 -8.81
CA ILE A 54 -17.56 -7.10 -7.79
C ILE A 54 -18.91 -6.55 -7.33
N TYR A 55 -19.06 -5.24 -7.18
CA TYR A 55 -20.36 -4.64 -6.82
C TYR A 55 -21.45 -5.02 -7.83
N LYS A 56 -21.14 -5.00 -9.14
CA LYS A 56 -22.05 -5.43 -10.21
C LYS A 56 -22.38 -6.93 -10.19
N VAL A 57 -21.50 -7.77 -9.66
CA VAL A 57 -21.72 -9.22 -9.53
C VAL A 57 -22.56 -9.53 -8.30
N LEU A 58 -22.33 -8.83 -7.19
CA LEU A 58 -23.14 -8.88 -5.98
C LEU A 58 -24.58 -8.40 -6.23
N GLU A 59 -24.77 -7.34 -7.01
CA GLU A 59 -26.09 -6.81 -7.41
C GLU A 59 -26.90 -7.81 -8.25
N LYS A 60 -26.23 -8.76 -8.92
CA LYS A 60 -26.85 -9.85 -9.69
C LYS A 60 -27.16 -11.10 -8.85
N ASP A 61 -27.11 -11.00 -7.52
CA ASP A 61 -27.37 -12.07 -6.55
C ASP A 61 -26.51 -13.33 -6.78
N ASN A 62 -25.29 -13.16 -7.31
CA ASN A 62 -24.39 -14.29 -7.59
C ASN A 62 -23.12 -14.23 -6.73
N PRO A 63 -23.23 -14.54 -5.41
CA PRO A 63 -22.13 -14.45 -4.46
C PRO A 63 -20.99 -15.43 -4.76
N GLN A 64 -21.28 -16.53 -5.45
CA GLN A 64 -20.30 -17.54 -5.86
C GLN A 64 -19.32 -16.98 -6.90
N MET A 65 -19.84 -16.20 -7.86
CA MET A 65 -19.01 -15.56 -8.88
C MET A 65 -18.11 -14.46 -8.28
N ALA A 66 -18.60 -13.73 -7.27
CA ALA A 66 -17.80 -12.75 -6.55
C ALA A 66 -16.65 -13.42 -5.77
N LEU A 67 -16.89 -14.60 -5.17
CA LEU A 67 -15.87 -15.38 -4.48
C LEU A 67 -14.76 -15.85 -5.42
N SER A 68 -15.10 -16.44 -6.58
CA SER A 68 -14.10 -16.88 -7.57
C SER A 68 -13.26 -15.72 -8.13
N MET A 69 -13.87 -14.54 -8.28
CA MET A 69 -13.16 -13.33 -8.65
C MET A 69 -12.17 -12.87 -7.57
N CYS A 70 -12.54 -13.05 -6.30
CA CYS A 70 -11.66 -12.79 -5.18
C CYS A 70 -10.47 -13.78 -5.15
N GLU A 71 -10.71 -15.06 -5.36
CA GLU A 71 -9.64 -16.08 -5.35
C GLU A 71 -8.65 -15.92 -6.50
N SER A 72 -9.09 -15.37 -7.63
CA SER A 72 -8.22 -15.13 -8.80
C SER A 72 -7.15 -14.06 -8.56
N LYS A 73 -7.34 -13.16 -7.58
CA LYS A 73 -6.38 -12.09 -7.25
C LYS A 73 -6.28 -11.88 -5.74
N PRO A 74 -5.48 -12.68 -5.03
CA PRO A 74 -5.28 -12.52 -3.59
C PRO A 74 -4.62 -11.16 -3.32
N GLY A 75 -5.28 -10.36 -2.49
CA GLY A 75 -4.83 -9.03 -2.10
C GLY A 75 -5.54 -8.59 -0.83
N PRO A 76 -5.05 -7.54 -0.14
CA PRO A 76 -5.60 -7.10 1.15
C PRO A 76 -7.11 -6.82 1.07
N LEU A 77 -7.52 -6.11 0.02
CA LEU A 77 -8.92 -5.81 -0.26
C LEU A 77 -9.73 -7.07 -0.58
N THR A 78 -9.16 -7.98 -1.35
CA THR A 78 -9.82 -9.21 -1.78
C THR A 78 -10.05 -10.17 -0.63
N ASN A 79 -9.12 -10.21 0.34
CA ASN A 79 -9.24 -11.00 1.56
C ASN A 79 -10.38 -10.47 2.44
N ILE A 80 -10.46 -9.14 2.64
CA ILE A 80 -11.55 -8.49 3.36
C ILE A 80 -12.90 -8.81 2.69
N LEU A 81 -12.96 -8.72 1.37
CA LEU A 81 -14.19 -8.96 0.62
C LEU A 81 -14.61 -10.44 0.66
N LYS A 82 -13.66 -11.37 0.62
CA LYS A 82 -13.91 -12.81 0.78
C LYS A 82 -14.56 -13.10 2.14
N ILE A 83 -13.98 -12.58 3.23
CA ILE A 83 -14.51 -12.73 4.59
C ILE A 83 -15.94 -12.19 4.67
N GLY A 84 -16.21 -11.01 4.10
CA GLY A 84 -17.55 -10.43 4.08
C GLY A 84 -18.57 -11.26 3.28
N ILE A 85 -18.17 -11.85 2.15
CA ILE A 85 -19.05 -12.69 1.31
C ILE A 85 -19.31 -14.06 1.94
N GLU A 86 -18.30 -14.70 2.53
CA GLU A 86 -18.43 -15.99 3.22
C GLU A 86 -19.28 -15.88 4.49
N ASN A 87 -19.16 -14.77 5.20
CA ASN A 87 -19.84 -14.53 6.48
C ASN A 87 -21.13 -13.71 6.34
N ARG A 88 -21.73 -13.64 5.15
CA ARG A 88 -22.94 -12.81 4.88
C ARG A 88 -24.17 -13.13 5.75
N ASN A 89 -24.18 -14.28 6.42
CA ASN A 89 -25.27 -14.72 7.31
C ASN A 89 -25.08 -14.27 8.77
N LEU A 90 -23.93 -13.67 9.11
CA LEU A 90 -23.65 -13.15 10.45
C LEU A 90 -24.17 -11.71 10.61
N SER A 91 -24.30 -11.25 11.86
CA SER A 91 -24.68 -9.86 12.13
C SER A 91 -23.60 -8.91 11.60
N GLU A 92 -23.99 -7.69 11.22
CA GLU A 92 -23.07 -6.66 10.72
C GLU A 92 -21.91 -6.39 11.71
N GLU A 93 -22.20 -6.50 13.02
CA GLU A 93 -21.23 -6.33 14.09
C GLU A 93 -20.17 -7.43 14.09
N GLU A 94 -20.56 -8.68 13.86
CA GLU A 94 -19.67 -9.84 13.81
C GLU A 94 -18.80 -9.80 12.55
N ILE A 95 -19.39 -9.41 11.41
CA ILE A 95 -18.65 -9.24 10.16
C ILE A 95 -17.58 -8.15 10.30
N LYS A 96 -17.91 -7.01 10.92
CA LYS A 96 -16.94 -5.94 11.20
C LYS A 96 -15.81 -6.41 12.09
N ALA A 97 -16.11 -7.16 13.15
CA ALA A 97 -15.09 -7.71 14.05
C ALA A 97 -14.13 -8.66 13.30
N LEU A 98 -14.65 -9.52 12.42
CA LEU A 98 -13.85 -10.43 11.60
C LEU A 98 -12.97 -9.69 10.58
N ILE A 99 -13.51 -8.64 9.96
CA ILE A 99 -12.75 -7.79 9.03
C ILE A 99 -11.63 -7.05 9.77
N ASP A 100 -11.90 -6.52 10.97
CA ASP A 100 -10.90 -5.79 11.76
C ASP A 100 -9.75 -6.72 12.21
N LEU A 101 -10.09 -7.94 12.62
CA LEU A 101 -9.13 -9.02 12.89
C LEU A 101 -8.27 -9.35 11.66
N ALA A 102 -8.86 -9.40 10.47
CA ALA A 102 -8.14 -9.72 9.24
C ALA A 102 -7.37 -8.53 8.64
N ALA A 103 -7.74 -7.28 8.98
CA ALA A 103 -7.07 -6.07 8.55
C ALA A 103 -5.84 -5.76 9.41
N LYS A 104 -5.86 -6.16 10.67
CA LYS A 104 -4.68 -6.06 11.55
C LYS A 104 -3.58 -7.01 11.02
N PRO A 105 -2.33 -6.56 10.88
CA PRO A 105 -1.26 -7.31 10.21
C PRO A 105 -0.76 -8.54 11.02
N GLU A 106 -1.60 -9.14 11.85
CA GLU A 106 -1.26 -10.22 12.78
C GLU A 106 -1.52 -11.64 12.25
N ASN A 107 -1.94 -11.81 10.99
CA ASN A 107 -2.07 -13.15 10.40
C ASN A 107 -1.66 -13.21 8.92
N GLY A 108 -0.36 -13.25 8.70
CA GLY A 108 0.24 -13.82 7.50
C GLY A 108 0.97 -15.10 7.88
N ASN A 109 0.23 -16.21 7.91
CA ASN A 109 0.82 -17.55 7.75
C ASN A 109 0.99 -17.82 6.26
#